data_AF-A0A2D3RD18-F1
#
_entry.id   AF-A0A2D3RD18-F1
#
_cell.length_a   1.000
_cell.length_b   1.000
_cell.length_c   1.000
_cell.angle_alpha   90.00
_cell.angle_beta   90.00
_cell.angle_gamma   90.00
#
_symmetry.space_group_name_H-M   'P 1'
#
loop_
_entity.id
_entity.type
_entity.pdbx_description
1 polymer ?
#
loop_
_entity_poly.entity_id
_entity_poly.type
_entity_poly.pdbx_seq_one_letter_code
_entity_poly.pdbx_strand_id
1 'polypeptide(L)' 'MMEKLQKRGEAIAEQRLARAKSEIKSVLVEELPADVRVTETGEGVRVEARRLKQRLIGNSSLRDVAFLMRAVR' A
#
# COMPACT_ATOMS: atom_id res chain seq x y z
N MET A 1 26.63 -2.68 -26.79
CA MET A 1 26.47 -1.31 -26.20
C MET A 1 25.06 -1.10 -25.64
N MET A 2 24.01 -1.48 -26.40
CA MET A 2 22.60 -1.47 -25.97
C MET A 2 22.33 -2.20 -24.64
N GLU A 3 22.88 -3.41 -24.44
CA GLU A 3 22.66 -4.17 -23.20
C GLU A 3 23.13 -3.46 -21.92
N LYS A 4 24.21 -2.66 -21.99
CA LYS A 4 24.71 -1.91 -20.83
C LYS A 4 23.81 -0.73 -20.46
N LEU A 5 23.16 -0.12 -21.45
CA LEU A 5 22.19 0.96 -21.23
C LEU A 5 20.87 0.41 -20.68
N GLN A 6 20.43 -0.75 -21.17
CA GLN A 6 19.21 -1.41 -20.71
C GLN A 6 19.30 -1.87 -19.25
N LYS A 7 20.41 -2.54 -18.87
CA LYS A 7 20.68 -2.93 -17.47
C LYS A 7 20.78 -1.73 -16.52
N ARG A 8 21.32 -0.61 -16.99
CA ARG A 8 21.34 0.64 -16.22
C ARG A 8 19.94 1.23 -16.05
N GLY A 9 19.10 1.16 -17.08
CA GLY A 9 17.70 1.60 -17.03
C GLY A 9 16.88 0.79 -16.02
N GLU A 10 17.02 -0.53 -16.05
CA GLU A 10 16.35 -1.45 -15.11
C GLU A 10 16.77 -1.18 -13.65
N ALA A 11 18.07 -1.03 -13.39
CA ALA A 11 18.57 -0.72 -12.05
C ALA A 11 18.05 0.62 -11.51
N ILE A 12 17.94 1.65 -12.36
CA ILE A 12 17.37 2.95 -11.97
C ILE A 12 15.87 2.82 -11.70
N ALA A 13 15.15 2.03 -12.51
CA ALA A 13 13.72 1.80 -12.33
C ALA A 13 13.45 1.05 -11.01
N GLU A 14 14.23 0.00 -10.70
CA GLU A 14 14.16 -0.72 -9.44
C GLU A 14 14.46 0.17 -8.24
N GLN A 15 15.51 1.01 -8.32
CA GLN A 15 15.86 1.93 -7.24
C GLN A 15 14.76 2.98 -6.99
N ARG A 16 14.13 3.50 -8.06
CA ARG A 16 13.01 4.45 -7.94
C ARG A 16 11.77 3.77 -7.38
N LEU A 17 11.48 2.54 -7.80
CA LEU A 17 10.36 1.76 -7.26
C LEU A 17 10.55 1.48 -5.77
N ALA A 18 11.77 1.11 -5.35
CA ALA A 18 12.09 0.90 -3.95
C ALA A 18 11.92 2.17 -3.11
N ARG A 19 12.39 3.33 -3.61
CA ARG A 19 12.16 4.62 -2.95
C ARG A 19 10.68 4.96 -2.81
N ALA A 20 9.92 4.82 -3.90
CA ALA A 20 8.48 5.10 -3.89
C ALA A 20 7.73 4.19 -2.90
N LYS A 21 8.06 2.88 -2.85
CA LYS A 21 7.49 1.96 -1.86
C LYS A 21 7.79 2.41 -0.42
N SER A 22 9.03 2.82 -0.16
CA SER A 22 9.45 3.29 1.17
C SER A 22 8.77 4.60 1.57
N GLU A 23 8.64 5.56 0.65
CA GLU A 23 7.97 6.85 0.90
C GLU A 23 6.46 6.65 1.15
N ILE A 24 5.81 5.80 0.35
CA ILE A 24 4.40 5.46 0.55
C ILE A 24 4.21 4.79 1.92
N LYS A 25 5.10 3.88 2.31
CA LYS A 25 5.05 3.23 3.62
C LYS A 25 5.25 4.23 4.76
N SER A 26 6.20 5.15 4.67
CA SER A 26 6.44 6.12 5.75
C SER A 26 5.23 7.03 5.98
N VAL A 27 4.64 7.55 4.90
CA VAL A 27 3.43 8.38 4.99
C VAL A 27 2.26 7.57 5.56
N LEU A 28 2.08 6.34 5.10
CA LEU A 28 1.02 5.48 5.62
C LEU A 28 1.22 5.15 7.10
N VAL A 29 2.44 4.89 7.57
CA VAL A 29 2.68 4.58 8.99
C VAL A 29 2.38 5.76 9.91
N GLU A 30 2.59 7.00 9.46
CA GLU A 30 2.31 8.19 10.26
C GLU A 30 0.82 8.49 10.41
N GLU A 31 0.01 8.26 9.36
CA GLU A 31 -1.43 8.53 9.41
C GLU A 31 -2.26 7.33 9.87
N LEU A 32 -1.68 6.12 9.84
CA LEU A 32 -2.44 4.93 10.16
C LEU A 32 -2.53 4.69 11.68
N PRO A 33 -3.73 4.38 12.17
CA PRO A 33 -3.94 4.05 13.57
C PRO A 33 -3.20 2.76 13.94
N ALA A 34 -2.77 2.67 15.21
CA ALA A 34 -1.84 1.64 15.70
C ALA A 34 -2.30 0.18 15.52
N ASP A 35 -3.57 -0.06 15.21
CA ASP A 35 -4.16 -1.37 14.92
C ASP A 35 -4.06 -1.79 13.44
N VAL A 36 -3.55 -0.91 12.59
CA VAL A 36 -3.28 -1.14 11.16
C VAL A 36 -1.79 -1.38 10.96
N ARG A 37 -1.46 -2.50 10.31
CA ARG A 37 -0.09 -2.88 9.96
C ARG A 37 0.12 -2.71 8.46
N VAL A 38 1.21 -2.07 8.08
CA VAL A 38 1.65 -1.96 6.70
C VAL A 38 2.92 -2.77 6.52
N THR A 39 2.89 -3.70 5.58
CA THR A 39 3.99 -4.60 5.25
C THR A 39 4.33 -4.49 3.77
N GLU A 40 5.61 -4.33 3.46
CA GLU A 40 6.09 -4.42 2.08
C GLU A 40 6.23 -5.88 1.67
N THR A 41 5.81 -6.17 0.45
CA THR A 41 5.93 -7.47 -0.20
C THR A 41 6.65 -7.28 -1.53
N GLY A 42 7.13 -8.38 -2.14
CA GLY A 42 7.80 -8.32 -3.45
C GLY A 42 6.94 -7.60 -4.51
N GLU A 43 5.63 -7.80 -4.46
CA GLU A 43 4.67 -7.26 -5.43
C GLU A 43 4.19 -5.84 -5.11
N GLY A 44 4.34 -5.36 -3.87
CA GLY A 44 3.79 -4.05 -3.49
C GLY A 44 3.65 -3.85 -1.98
N VAL A 45 2.63 -3.09 -1.57
CA VAL A 45 2.33 -2.79 -0.16
C VAL A 45 1.08 -3.55 0.25
N ARG A 46 1.18 -4.36 1.30
CA ARG A 46 0.05 -5.04 1.95
C ARG A 46 -0.33 -4.30 3.23
N VAL A 47 -1.61 -3.99 3.39
CA VAL A 47 -2.17 -3.36 4.58
C VAL A 47 -3.09 -4.34 5.30
N GLU A 48 -2.84 -4.58 6.59
CA GLU A 48 -3.63 -5.45 7.46
C GLU A 48 -4.25 -4.64 8.59
N ALA A 49 -5.58 -4.60 8.67
CA ALA A 49 -6.30 -3.83 9.69
C ALA A 49 -7.28 -4.73 10.46
N ARG A 50 -6.81 -5.34 11.56
CA ARG A 50 -7.55 -6.41 12.27
C ARG A 50 -8.91 -5.97 12.84
N ARG A 51 -9.07 -4.70 13.20
CA ARG A 51 -10.31 -4.13 13.74
C ARG A 51 -11.06 -3.23 12.75
N LEU A 52 -10.64 -3.20 11.48
CA LEU A 52 -11.25 -2.35 10.46
C LEU A 52 -12.74 -2.63 10.32
N LYS A 53 -13.15 -3.90 10.33
CA LYS A 53 -14.56 -4.30 10.26
C LYS A 53 -15.39 -3.68 11.39
N GLN A 54 -14.90 -3.71 12.62
CA GLN A 54 -15.60 -3.14 13.78
C GLN A 54 -15.65 -1.62 13.71
N ARG A 55 -14.56 -0.98 13.26
CA ARG A 55 -14.52 0.49 13.10
C ARG A 55 -15.42 0.99 11.98
N LEU A 56 -15.51 0.28 10.86
CA LEU A 56 -16.42 0.61 9.77
C LEU A 56 -17.88 0.49 10.21
N ILE A 57 -18.23 -0.57 10.95
CA ILE A 57 -19.60 -0.73 11.48
C ILE A 57 -19.94 0.38 12.49
N GLY A 58 -18.99 0.79 13.32
CA GLY A 58 -19.23 1.80 14.36
C GLY A 58 -19.19 3.25 13.87
N ASN A 59 -18.47 3.55 12.77
CA ASN A 59 -18.19 4.93 12.34
C ASN A 59 -18.59 5.25 10.90
N SER A 60 -19.13 4.29 10.15
CA SER A 60 -19.46 4.49 8.74
C SER A 60 -20.93 4.19 8.48
N SER A 61 -21.53 4.94 7.56
CA SER A 61 -22.89 4.67 7.14
C SER A 61 -22.94 3.37 6.33
N LEU A 62 -24.12 2.73 6.27
CA LEU A 62 -24.32 1.54 5.42
C LEU A 62 -23.92 1.78 3.95
N ARG A 63 -24.02 3.03 3.47
CA ARG A 63 -23.62 3.43 2.12
C ARG A 63 -22.10 3.36 1.92
N ASP A 64 -21.32 3.79 2.91
CA ASP A 64 -19.86 3.80 2.85
C ASP A 64 -19.29 2.38 2.92
N VAL A 65 -19.91 1.53 3.74
CA VAL A 65 -19.57 0.10 3.82
C VAL A 65 -19.84 -0.59 2.47
N ALA A 66 -20.97 -0.30 1.82
CA ALA A 66 -21.30 -0.85 0.51
C ALA A 66 -20.32 -0.39 -0.59
N PHE A 67 -19.83 0.86 -0.52
CA PHE A 67 -18.82 1.38 -1.45
C PHE A 67 -17.48 0.63 -1.32
N LEU A 68 -17.00 0.43 -0.09
CA LEU A 68 -15.75 -0.30 0.19
C LEU A 68 -15.82 -1.76 -0.27
N MET A 69 -16.94 -2.45 -0.01
CA MET A 69 -17.14 -3.84 -0.42
C MET A 69 -17.16 -4.04 -1.94
N ARG A 70 -17.43 -2.99 -2.72
CA ARG A 70 -17.43 -3.06 -4.19
C ARG A 70 -16.03 -3.15 -4.80
N ALA A 71 -15.02 -2.69 -4.07
CA ALA A 71 -13.62 -2.69 -4.50
C ALA A 71 -12.87 -3.98 -4.13
N VAL A 72 -13.45 -4.82 -3.26
CA VAL A 72 -12.89 -6.12 -2.89
C VAL A 72 -13.49 -7.17 -3.83
N ARG A 73 -12.74 -7.52 -4.88
CA ARG A 73 -13.04 -8.65 -5.76
C ARG A 73 -11.86 -9.62 -5.77
#